data_AF-A0A524DMH6-F1
#
_entry.id   AF-A0A524DMH6-F1
#
_cell.length_a   1.000
_cell.length_b   1.000
_cell.length_c   1.000
_cell.angle_alpha   90.00
_cell.angle_beta   90.00
_cell.angle_gamma   90.00
#
_symmetry.space_group_name_H-M   'P 1'
#
loop_
_entity.id
_entity.type
_entity.pdbx_description
1 polymer ?
#
loop_
_entity_poly.entity_id
_entity_poly.type
_entity_poly.pdbx_seq_one_letter_code
_entity_poly.pdbx_strand_id
1 'polypeptide(L)'
;MDALQTQLIKSEFLAIGTSGFKEITDASYSFYEKEIKKYEKLRKWYYILTGLGLFWGIVGLLFIVTRNYSVGFTFVIFGSLIIFLSLVLVIALKMLQLILTPIRNWYDNYQIPQLLVAARKYLSPKLVIRNKAILATYALVDLQSLDVIEILLHRILSKNSYRKQNALECLNLLAVKLGYGTPEQLLEALNSKEIAASNEIITPKEQQFFFHQIPLTERCMVSGLPFDNSLESIVVCPYCNSFAKKNLLEQWLKEKKICPVCRRSLTIEDCFEVQNDA
;
A
#
# COMPACT_ATOMS: atom_id res chain seq x y z
N MET A 1 4.00 16.38 23.25
CA MET A 1 5.34 15.96 22.78
C MET A 1 6.29 17.08 23.15
N ASP A 2 7.49 16.79 23.66
CA ASP A 2 8.38 17.86 24.12
C ASP A 2 9.06 18.57 22.94
N ALA A 3 9.24 19.89 23.01
CA ALA A 3 9.91 20.68 21.96
C ALA A 3 11.29 20.11 21.58
N LEU A 4 11.96 19.46 22.54
CA LEU A 4 13.23 18.77 22.37
C LEU A 4 13.14 17.57 21.42
N GLN A 5 12.03 16.82 21.40
CA GLN A 5 11.82 15.73 20.45
C GLN A 5 11.68 16.27 19.02
N THR A 6 10.94 17.36 18.84
CA THR A 6 10.80 18.02 17.53
C THR A 6 12.16 18.51 17.01
N GLN A 7 12.97 19.15 17.86
CA GLN A 7 14.32 19.57 17.49
C GLN A 7 15.23 18.38 17.12
N LEU A 8 15.15 17.29 17.89
CA LEU A 8 15.91 16.09 17.59
C LEU A 8 15.51 15.51 16.23
N ILE A 9 14.21 15.36 15.95
CA ILE A 9 13.71 14.86 14.67
C ILE A 9 14.18 15.74 13.51
N LYS A 10 14.11 17.06 13.67
CA LYS A 10 14.62 18.01 12.67
C LYS A 10 16.12 17.82 12.41
N SER A 11 16.92 17.65 13.46
CA SER A 11 18.36 17.38 13.32
C SER A 11 18.62 16.07 12.58
N GLU A 12 17.77 15.07 12.78
CA GLU A 12 17.90 13.77 12.13
C GLU A 12 17.48 13.81 10.66
N PHE A 13 16.42 14.53 10.31
CA PHE A 13 16.07 14.78 8.90
C PHE A 13 17.18 15.52 8.17
N LEU A 14 17.76 16.56 8.78
CA LEU A 14 18.90 17.30 8.21
C LEU A 14 20.14 16.40 8.04
N ALA A 15 20.43 15.53 9.02
CA ALA A 15 21.55 14.60 8.93
C ALA A 15 21.37 13.59 7.79
N ILE A 16 20.14 13.15 7.52
CA ILE A 16 19.84 12.12 6.52
C ILE A 16 19.65 12.71 5.12
N GLY A 17 19.30 14.00 5.00
CA GLY A 17 19.18 14.72 3.72
C GLY A 17 20.45 14.70 2.84
N THR A 18 21.58 14.27 3.39
CA THR A 18 22.85 14.10 2.65
C THR A 18 23.14 12.66 2.19
N SER A 19 22.36 11.65 2.61
CA SER A 19 22.71 10.23 2.43
C SER A 19 21.53 9.30 2.08
N GLY A 20 20.74 9.68 1.07
CA GLY A 20 19.86 8.71 0.38
C GLY A 20 18.41 8.66 0.85
N PHE A 21 17.92 9.68 1.56
CA PHE A 21 16.48 9.86 1.74
C PHE A 21 15.82 10.13 0.40
N LYS A 22 14.92 9.24 -0.03
CA LYS A 22 14.07 9.53 -1.19
C LYS A 22 12.85 10.27 -0.68
N GLU A 23 12.82 11.59 -0.88
CA GLU A 23 11.65 12.40 -0.56
C GLU A 23 10.44 11.86 -1.32
N ILE A 24 9.44 11.42 -0.57
CA ILE A 24 8.19 10.90 -1.15
C ILE A 24 7.23 12.06 -1.17
N THR A 25 7.02 12.65 -2.35
CA THR A 25 6.11 13.78 -2.56
C THR A 25 4.72 13.33 -3.02
N ASP A 26 4.58 12.07 -3.43
CA ASP A 26 3.35 11.53 -3.98
C ASP A 26 2.49 10.90 -2.87
N ALA A 27 1.34 11.51 -2.58
CA ALA A 27 0.36 11.01 -1.60
C ALA A 27 -0.24 9.65 -2.00
N SER A 28 -0.24 9.29 -3.29
CA SER A 28 -0.72 7.99 -3.78
C SER A 28 0.27 6.85 -3.52
N TYR A 29 1.52 7.17 -3.18
CA TYR A 29 2.53 6.17 -2.88
C TYR A 29 2.11 5.30 -1.67
N SER A 30 2.31 3.99 -1.77
CA SER A 30 2.00 3.03 -0.72
C SER A 30 3.15 2.06 -0.50
N PHE A 31 3.74 2.10 0.70
CA PHE A 31 4.74 1.12 1.10
C PHE A 31 4.14 -0.28 1.23
N TYR A 32 2.91 -0.37 1.71
CA TYR A 32 2.22 -1.63 1.91
C TYR A 32 1.95 -2.35 0.58
N GLU A 33 1.38 -1.65 -0.41
CA GLU A 33 1.14 -2.22 -1.74
C GLU A 33 2.44 -2.63 -2.43
N LYS A 34 3.51 -1.84 -2.28
CA LYS A 34 4.81 -2.16 -2.86
C LYS A 34 5.35 -3.49 -2.33
N GLU A 35 5.24 -3.73 -1.03
CA GLU A 35 5.65 -5.01 -0.43
C GLU A 35 4.72 -6.17 -0.85
N ILE A 36 3.41 -5.95 -0.97
CA ILE A 36 2.49 -6.96 -1.51
C ILE A 36 2.86 -7.32 -2.95
N LYS A 37 3.07 -6.32 -3.82
CA LYS A 37 3.45 -6.54 -5.23
C LYS A 37 4.77 -7.31 -5.34
N LYS A 38 5.72 -7.05 -4.44
CA LYS A 38 6.98 -7.83 -4.36
C LYS A 38 6.73 -9.29 -4.01
N TYR A 39 5.83 -9.58 -3.07
CA TYR A 39 5.41 -10.95 -2.75
C TYR A 39 4.71 -11.63 -3.92
N GLU A 40 3.76 -10.97 -4.57
CA GLU A 40 3.06 -11.51 -5.72
C GLU A 40 4.01 -11.83 -6.88
N LYS A 41 5.00 -10.95 -7.12
CA LYS A 41 6.07 -11.19 -8.08
C LYS A 41 6.88 -12.43 -7.72
N LEU A 42 7.30 -12.57 -6.45
CA LEU A 42 8.05 -13.74 -5.98
C LEU A 42 7.25 -15.04 -6.13
N ARG A 43 5.95 -15.00 -5.83
CA ARG A 43 5.03 -16.13 -6.02
C ARG A 43 4.88 -16.53 -7.49
N LYS A 44 4.78 -15.56 -8.41
CA LYS A 44 4.78 -15.83 -9.86
C LYS A 44 6.07 -16.53 -10.30
N TRP A 45 7.23 -16.03 -9.86
CA TRP A 45 8.53 -16.65 -10.15
C TRP A 45 8.62 -18.08 -9.64
N TYR A 46 8.08 -18.38 -8.46
CA TYR A 46 8.04 -19.74 -7.94
C TYR A 46 7.31 -20.71 -8.87
N TYR A 47 6.13 -20.34 -9.38
CA TYR A 47 5.38 -21.21 -10.30
C TYR A 47 6.11 -21.39 -11.63
N ILE A 48 6.76 -20.35 -12.14
CA ILE A 48 7.57 -20.42 -13.37
C ILE A 48 8.75 -21.37 -13.18
N LEU A 49 9.51 -21.23 -12.09
CA LEU A 49 10.65 -22.10 -11.80
C LEU A 49 10.21 -23.56 -11.61
N THR A 50 9.13 -23.79 -10.86
CA THR A 50 8.60 -25.14 -10.65
C THR A 50 8.17 -25.78 -11.97
N GLY A 51 7.48 -25.02 -12.84
CA GLY A 51 7.08 -25.47 -14.17
C GLY A 51 8.27 -25.81 -15.06
N LEU A 52 9.31 -24.97 -15.07
CA LEU A 52 10.56 -25.23 -15.80
C LEU A 52 11.27 -26.49 -15.29
N GLY A 53 11.36 -26.67 -13.96
CA GLY A 53 11.99 -27.84 -13.36
C GLY A 53 11.28 -29.14 -13.74
N LEU A 54 9.95 -29.15 -13.69
CA LEU A 54 9.13 -30.30 -14.11
C LEU A 54 9.28 -30.58 -15.61
N PHE A 55 9.24 -29.54 -16.45
CA PHE A 55 9.41 -29.66 -17.90
C PHE A 55 10.74 -30.33 -18.25
N TRP A 56 11.86 -29.83 -17.70
CA TRP A 56 13.18 -30.42 -17.96
C TRP A 56 13.31 -31.84 -17.40
N GLY A 57 12.69 -32.13 -16.27
CA GLY A 57 12.61 -33.49 -15.74
C GLY A 57 11.90 -34.46 -16.69
N ILE A 58 10.75 -34.07 -17.25
CA ILE A 58 9.98 -34.88 -18.21
C ILE A 58 10.77 -35.08 -19.51
N VAL A 59 11.36 -34.02 -20.06
CA VAL A 59 12.21 -34.10 -21.26
C VAL A 59 13.38 -35.07 -21.02
N GLY A 60 14.05 -34.96 -19.87
CA GLY A 60 15.13 -35.87 -19.50
C GLY A 60 14.70 -37.34 -19.46
N LEU A 61 13.53 -37.63 -18.89
CA LEU A 61 12.95 -38.98 -18.88
C LEU A 61 12.65 -39.50 -20.30
N LEU A 62 12.14 -38.67 -21.20
CA LEU A 62 11.91 -39.05 -22.61
C LEU A 62 13.22 -39.41 -23.33
N PHE A 63 14.30 -38.66 -23.08
CA PHE A 63 15.63 -38.99 -23.61
C PHE A 63 16.19 -40.31 -23.06
N ILE A 64 15.93 -40.62 -21.78
CA ILE A 64 16.31 -41.90 -21.18
C ILE A 64 15.56 -43.06 -21.86
N VAL A 65 14.25 -42.90 -22.13
CA VAL A 65 13.44 -43.91 -22.82
C VAL A 65 13.95 -44.18 -24.24
N THR A 66 14.41 -43.14 -24.94
CA THR A 66 15.00 -43.25 -26.29
C THR A 66 16.45 -43.75 -26.30
N ARG A 67 16.96 -44.26 -25.17
CA ARG A 67 18.32 -44.79 -24.98
C ARG A 67 19.45 -43.74 -25.10
N ASN A 68 19.13 -42.45 -25.06
CA ASN A 68 20.11 -41.36 -25.02
C ASN A 68 20.44 -40.98 -23.58
N TYR A 69 21.05 -41.91 -22.84
CA TYR A 69 21.20 -41.83 -21.38
C TYR A 69 21.99 -40.60 -20.89
N SER A 70 23.10 -40.23 -21.55
CA SER A 70 23.95 -39.11 -21.13
C SER A 70 23.20 -37.77 -21.16
N VAL A 71 22.50 -37.51 -22.26
CA VAL A 71 21.69 -36.30 -22.45
C VAL A 71 20.50 -36.31 -21.49
N GLY A 72 19.80 -37.44 -21.39
CA GLY A 72 18.64 -37.57 -20.51
C GLY A 72 18.99 -37.35 -19.04
N PHE A 73 20.09 -37.92 -18.56
CA PHE A 73 20.55 -37.76 -17.18
C PHE A 73 20.90 -36.31 -16.84
N THR A 74 21.54 -35.59 -17.78
CA THR A 74 21.86 -34.16 -17.62
C THR A 74 20.60 -33.32 -17.40
N PHE A 75 19.55 -33.56 -18.20
CA PHE A 75 18.27 -32.86 -18.05
C PHE A 75 17.54 -33.22 -16.74
N VAL A 76 17.60 -34.49 -16.32
CA VAL A 76 17.02 -34.92 -15.04
C VAL A 76 17.71 -34.25 -13.86
N ILE A 77 19.05 -34.17 -13.85
CA ILE A 77 19.80 -33.44 -12.80
C ILE A 77 19.38 -31.97 -12.78
N PHE A 78 19.37 -31.33 -13.94
CA PHE A 78 19.03 -29.91 -14.04
C PHE A 78 17.60 -29.63 -13.56
N GLY A 79 16.62 -30.44 -14.00
CA GLY A 79 15.24 -30.37 -13.52
C GLY A 79 15.15 -30.58 -12.00
N SER A 80 15.89 -31.54 -11.46
CA SER A 80 15.92 -31.84 -10.01
C SER A 80 16.49 -30.69 -9.19
N LEU A 81 17.55 -30.02 -9.66
CA LEU A 81 18.13 -28.84 -9.01
C LEU A 81 17.15 -27.66 -8.99
N ILE A 82 16.42 -27.44 -10.09
CA ILE A 82 15.39 -26.39 -10.15
C ILE A 82 14.24 -26.69 -9.19
N ILE A 83 13.79 -27.96 -9.11
CA ILE A 83 12.75 -28.38 -8.17
C ILE A 83 13.24 -28.17 -6.73
N PHE A 84 14.47 -28.55 -6.42
CA PHE A 84 15.06 -28.32 -5.10
C PHE A 84 15.10 -26.83 -4.72
N LEU A 85 15.54 -25.95 -5.64
CA LEU A 85 15.52 -24.51 -5.43
C LEU A 85 14.08 -23.99 -5.21
N SER A 86 13.12 -24.53 -5.96
CA SER A 86 11.71 -24.21 -5.83
C SER A 86 11.16 -24.61 -4.45
N LEU A 87 11.59 -25.74 -3.88
CA LEU A 87 11.21 -26.16 -2.52
C LEU A 87 11.73 -25.19 -1.45
N VAL A 88 12.97 -24.72 -1.56
CA VAL A 88 13.51 -23.68 -0.65
C VAL A 88 12.66 -22.40 -0.75
N LEU A 89 12.28 -22.02 -1.97
CA LEU A 89 11.43 -20.86 -2.21
C LEU A 89 10.02 -21.04 -1.64
N VAL A 90 9.45 -22.25 -1.62
CA VAL A 90 8.16 -22.55 -0.95
C VAL A 90 8.23 -22.24 0.54
N ILE A 91 9.32 -22.63 1.21
CA ILE A 91 9.49 -22.36 2.64
C ILE A 91 9.52 -20.85 2.89
N ALA A 92 10.28 -20.10 2.09
CA ALA A 92 10.32 -18.65 2.17
C ALA A 92 8.95 -18.01 1.91
N LEU A 93 8.22 -18.48 0.90
CA LEU A 93 6.86 -18.01 0.58
C LEU A 93 5.86 -18.30 1.70
N LYS A 94 5.91 -19.49 2.32
CA LYS A 94 5.06 -19.83 3.47
C LYS A 94 5.34 -18.92 4.65
N MET A 95 6.61 -18.67 4.96
CA MET A 95 7.01 -17.74 6.03
C MET A 95 6.52 -16.31 5.76
N LEU A 96 6.59 -15.86 4.52
CA LEU A 96 6.12 -14.54 4.10
C LEU A 96 4.58 -14.46 4.11
N GLN A 97 3.89 -15.53 3.72
CA GLN A 97 2.43 -15.64 3.79
C GLN A 97 1.93 -15.56 5.24
N LEU A 98 2.60 -16.21 6.20
CA LEU A 98 2.27 -16.11 7.62
C LEU A 98 2.34 -14.66 8.16
N ILE A 99 3.19 -13.82 7.56
CA ILE A 99 3.30 -12.40 7.89
C ILE A 99 2.20 -11.60 7.19
N LEU A 100 2.03 -11.79 5.88
CA LEU A 100 1.16 -10.99 5.02
C LEU A 100 -0.33 -11.24 5.26
N THR A 101 -0.76 -12.50 5.34
CA THR A 101 -2.19 -12.86 5.43
C THR A 101 -2.93 -12.15 6.57
N PRO A 102 -2.44 -12.16 7.83
CA PRO A 102 -3.16 -11.46 8.90
C PRO A 102 -3.15 -9.95 8.71
N ILE A 103 -2.04 -9.35 8.27
CA ILE A 103 -1.98 -7.90 8.04
C ILE A 103 -2.93 -7.48 6.93
N ARG A 104 -2.99 -8.27 5.84
CA ARG A 104 -3.92 -8.02 4.74
C ARG A 104 -5.37 -8.10 5.16
N ASN A 105 -5.72 -9.13 5.92
CA ASN A 105 -7.07 -9.23 6.46
C ASN A 105 -7.41 -8.05 7.37
N TRP A 106 -6.47 -7.57 8.19
CA TRP A 106 -6.72 -6.41 9.05
C TRP A 106 -6.81 -5.10 8.26
N TYR A 107 -5.96 -4.91 7.25
CA TYR A 107 -5.99 -3.75 6.38
C TYR A 107 -7.28 -3.68 5.55
N ASP A 108 -7.64 -4.78 4.89
CA ASP A 108 -8.83 -4.85 4.02
C ASP A 108 -10.13 -4.63 4.84
N ASN A 109 -10.14 -4.97 6.13
CA ASN A 109 -11.27 -4.78 7.04
C ASN A 109 -11.13 -3.54 7.97
N TYR A 110 -10.19 -2.63 7.71
CA TYR A 110 -9.98 -1.42 8.52
C TYR A 110 -9.81 -1.66 10.04
N GLN A 111 -9.18 -2.77 10.41
CA GLN A 111 -8.95 -3.19 11.80
C GLN A 111 -7.72 -2.49 12.42
N ILE A 112 -7.82 -1.18 12.63
CA ILE A 112 -6.74 -0.31 13.16
C ILE A 112 -6.17 -0.82 14.50
N PRO A 113 -6.97 -1.23 15.51
CA PRO A 113 -6.43 -1.68 16.80
C PRO A 113 -5.49 -2.89 16.67
N GLN A 114 -5.84 -3.85 15.83
CA GLN A 114 -5.04 -5.06 15.58
C GLN A 114 -3.72 -4.71 14.88
N LEU A 115 -3.76 -3.76 13.93
CA LEU A 115 -2.57 -3.24 13.25
C LEU A 115 -1.64 -2.51 14.23
N LEU A 116 -2.17 -1.68 15.13
CA LEU A 116 -1.37 -0.99 16.16
C LEU A 116 -0.69 -1.99 17.12
N VAL A 117 -1.44 -3.00 17.60
CA VAL A 117 -0.89 -4.06 18.45
C VAL A 117 0.24 -4.82 17.75
N ALA A 118 0.12 -5.06 16.44
CA ALA A 118 1.19 -5.68 15.67
C ALA A 118 2.38 -4.75 15.45
N ALA A 119 2.13 -3.48 15.11
CA ALA A 119 3.15 -2.47 14.85
C ALA A 119 4.03 -2.19 16.09
N ARG A 120 3.48 -2.27 17.30
CA ARG A 120 4.23 -2.12 18.57
C ARG A 120 5.28 -3.22 18.80
N LYS A 121 5.18 -4.37 18.12
CA LYS A 121 6.11 -5.51 18.30
C LYS A 121 7.42 -5.40 17.50
N TYR A 122 7.79 -4.21 17.04
CA TYR A 122 8.99 -3.99 16.20
C TYR A 122 10.33 -4.23 16.92
N LEU A 123 10.35 -4.17 18.25
CA LEU A 123 11.52 -4.54 19.04
C LEU A 123 11.68 -6.05 19.23
N SER A 124 10.76 -6.88 18.72
CA SER A 124 10.82 -8.33 18.89
C SER A 124 12.16 -8.90 18.38
N PRO A 125 12.79 -9.84 19.12
CA PRO A 125 13.98 -10.53 18.65
C PRO A 125 13.69 -11.43 17.45
N LYS A 126 12.46 -11.95 17.33
CA LYS A 126 12.05 -12.84 16.24
C LYS A 126 11.82 -12.05 14.95
N LEU A 127 12.57 -12.39 13.89
CA LEU A 127 12.53 -11.71 12.60
C LEU A 127 11.12 -11.65 12.00
N VAL A 128 10.36 -12.74 12.08
CA VAL A 128 8.98 -12.83 11.58
C VAL A 128 8.07 -11.79 12.23
N ILE A 129 8.14 -11.66 13.56
CA ILE A 129 7.33 -10.69 14.32
C ILE A 129 7.74 -9.26 13.97
N ARG A 130 9.06 -9.02 13.83
CA ARG A 130 9.58 -7.71 13.45
C ARG A 130 9.12 -7.28 12.06
N ASN A 131 9.21 -8.17 11.07
CA ASN A 131 8.74 -7.91 9.71
C ASN A 131 7.22 -7.69 9.66
N LYS A 132 6.46 -8.45 10.46
CA LYS A 132 5.02 -8.22 10.66
C LYS A 132 4.74 -6.84 11.24
N ALA A 133 5.52 -6.38 12.22
CA ALA A 133 5.38 -5.06 12.80
C ALA A 133 5.68 -3.94 11.80
N ILE A 134 6.71 -4.09 10.96
CA ILE A 134 7.04 -3.15 9.89
C ILE A 134 5.89 -3.06 8.90
N LEU A 135 5.42 -4.20 8.38
CA LEU A 135 4.32 -4.23 7.42
C LEU A 135 3.01 -3.65 7.99
N ALA A 136 2.72 -3.92 9.27
CA ALA A 136 1.58 -3.30 9.97
C ALA A 136 1.71 -1.77 10.06
N THR A 137 2.94 -1.26 10.19
CA THR A 137 3.21 0.18 10.21
C THR A 137 2.92 0.80 8.84
N TYR A 138 3.36 0.15 7.76
CA TYR A 138 3.06 0.61 6.40
C TYR A 138 1.55 0.65 6.16
N ALA A 139 0.84 -0.40 6.57
CA ALA A 139 -0.63 -0.46 6.49
C ALA A 139 -1.29 0.70 7.26
N LEU A 140 -0.84 1.01 8.49
CA LEU A 140 -1.37 2.12 9.28
C LEU A 140 -1.10 3.49 8.64
N VAL A 141 0.08 3.68 8.04
CA VAL A 141 0.43 4.90 7.31
C VAL A 141 -0.48 5.08 6.09
N ASP A 142 -0.72 4.01 5.33
CA ASP A 142 -1.64 4.06 4.18
C ASP A 142 -3.10 4.29 4.59
N LEU A 143 -3.48 3.82 5.79
CA LEU A 143 -4.78 4.12 6.41
C LEU A 143 -4.82 5.50 7.11
N GLN A 144 -3.77 6.33 7.01
CA GLN A 144 -3.69 7.67 7.59
C GLN A 144 -3.92 7.71 9.12
N SER A 145 -3.59 6.63 9.83
CA SER A 145 -3.81 6.51 11.27
C SER A 145 -2.81 7.34 12.07
N LEU A 146 -3.26 8.41 12.75
CA LEU A 146 -2.41 9.26 13.60
C LEU A 146 -1.76 8.50 14.76
N ASP A 147 -2.41 7.47 15.30
CA ASP A 147 -1.89 6.65 16.40
C ASP A 147 -0.55 5.95 16.09
N VAL A 148 -0.19 5.83 14.80
CA VAL A 148 1.09 5.24 14.39
C VAL A 148 2.28 6.16 14.71
N ILE A 149 2.04 7.47 14.88
CA ILE A 149 3.09 8.48 15.06
C ILE A 149 3.92 8.19 16.32
N GLU A 150 3.29 7.83 17.43
CA GLU A 150 3.99 7.43 18.66
C GLU A 150 4.99 6.29 18.40
N ILE A 151 4.57 5.28 17.63
CA ILE A 151 5.40 4.12 17.26
C ILE A 151 6.56 4.55 16.36
N LEU A 152 6.31 5.43 15.39
CA LEU A 152 7.33 5.94 14.48
C LEU A 152 8.37 6.77 15.23
N LEU A 153 7.93 7.68 16.10
CA LEU A 153 8.80 8.51 16.92
C LEU A 153 9.72 7.65 17.79
N HIS A 154 9.18 6.64 18.48
CA HIS A 154 10.01 5.73 19.25
C HIS A 154 11.03 4.97 18.36
N ARG A 155 10.66 4.61 17.12
CA ARG A 155 11.60 3.95 16.19
C ARG A 155 12.71 4.88 15.70
N ILE A 156 12.41 6.16 15.48
CA ILE A 156 13.38 7.18 15.08
C ILE A 156 14.46 7.33 16.17
N LEU A 157 14.06 7.28 17.44
CA LEU A 157 14.97 7.33 18.59
C LEU A 157 15.81 6.05 18.78
N SER A 158 15.59 5.01 17.96
CA SER A 158 16.34 3.76 18.10
C SER A 158 17.76 3.88 17.54
N LYS A 159 18.74 3.22 18.18
CA LYS A 159 20.14 3.19 17.73
C LYS A 159 20.36 2.52 16.37
N ASN A 160 19.36 1.82 15.82
CA ASN A 160 19.50 1.07 14.58
C ASN A 160 19.21 2.00 13.38
N SER A 161 20.25 2.32 12.60
CA SER A 161 20.16 3.24 11.46
C SER A 161 19.07 2.88 10.45
N TYR A 162 18.95 1.59 10.10
CA TYR A 162 17.93 1.12 9.15
C TYR A 162 16.50 1.34 9.68
N ARG A 163 16.24 1.00 10.95
CA ARG A 163 14.91 1.19 11.56
C ARG A 163 14.53 2.67 11.64
N LYS A 164 15.51 3.51 11.94
CA LYS A 164 15.35 4.96 12.00
C LYS A 164 15.03 5.54 10.63
N GLN A 165 15.80 5.20 9.60
CA GLN A 165 15.52 5.62 8.21
C GLN A 165 14.12 5.21 7.77
N ASN A 166 13.75 3.94 8.01
CA ASN A 166 12.43 3.44 7.66
C ASN A 166 11.29 4.19 8.38
N ALA A 167 11.48 4.51 9.67
CA ALA A 167 10.49 5.26 10.43
C ALA A 167 10.34 6.71 9.96
N LEU A 168 11.43 7.36 9.55
CA LEU A 168 11.40 8.70 8.96
C LEU A 168 10.70 8.72 7.61
N GLU A 169 10.98 7.74 6.74
CA GLU A 169 10.27 7.57 5.47
C GLU A 169 8.76 7.37 5.67
N CYS A 170 8.38 6.56 6.65
CA CYS A 170 6.98 6.34 7.01
C CYS A 170 6.32 7.62 7.55
N LEU A 171 7.03 8.39 8.39
CA LEU A 171 6.53 9.63 8.94
C LEU A 171 6.34 10.70 7.85
N ASN A 172 7.28 10.78 6.91
CA ASN A 172 7.17 11.67 5.75
C ASN A 172 6.00 11.29 4.85
N LEU A 173 5.85 10.01 4.53
CA LEU A 173 4.69 9.57 3.75
C LEU A 173 3.37 9.86 4.47
N LEU A 174 3.31 9.65 5.79
CA LEU A 174 2.12 9.96 6.57
C LEU A 174 1.79 11.46 6.53
N ALA A 175 2.80 12.33 6.70
CA ALA A 175 2.64 13.78 6.61
C ALA A 175 2.04 14.19 5.25
N VAL A 176 2.64 13.70 4.15
CA VAL A 176 2.16 13.98 2.79
C VAL A 176 0.74 13.45 2.57
N LYS A 177 0.42 12.25 3.04
CA LYS A 177 -0.94 11.68 2.94
C LYS A 177 -1.98 12.46 3.72
N LEU A 178 -1.59 13.12 4.80
CA LEU A 178 -2.46 13.97 5.61
C LEU A 178 -2.51 15.42 5.09
N GLY A 179 -1.81 15.73 4.00
CA GLY A 179 -1.80 17.06 3.37
C GLY A 179 -0.75 18.02 3.94
N TYR A 180 0.15 17.55 4.81
CA TYR A 180 1.29 18.34 5.28
C TYR A 180 2.44 18.27 4.27
N GLY A 181 3.12 19.40 4.06
CA GLY A 181 4.28 19.46 3.17
C GLY A 181 5.51 18.76 3.75
N THR A 182 5.66 18.76 5.08
CA THR A 182 6.80 18.12 5.76
C THR A 182 6.40 17.40 7.05
N PRO A 183 7.22 16.43 7.53
CA PRO A 183 7.04 15.78 8.82
C PRO A 183 6.98 16.75 9.99
N GLU A 184 7.76 17.83 9.95
CA GLU A 184 7.81 18.83 11.01
C GLU A 184 6.48 19.57 11.14
N GLN A 185 5.85 19.93 10.02
CA GLN A 185 4.53 20.56 10.01
C GLN A 185 3.47 19.67 10.66
N LEU A 186 3.48 18.37 10.37
CA LEU A 186 2.59 17.39 11.02
C LEU A 186 2.83 17.35 12.54
N LEU A 187 4.10 17.32 12.97
CA LEU A 187 4.43 17.25 14.40
C LEU A 187 4.10 18.56 15.14
N GLU A 188 4.27 19.71 14.49
CA GLU A 188 3.87 21.02 15.02
C GLU A 188 2.35 21.09 15.20
N ALA A 189 1.58 20.67 14.19
CA ALA A 189 0.12 20.60 14.22
C ALA A 189 -0.43 19.65 15.31
N LEU A 190 0.31 18.57 15.64
CA LEU A 190 -0.03 17.70 16.76
C LEU A 190 0.19 18.37 18.12
N ASN A 191 1.26 19.16 18.24
CA ASN A 191 1.59 19.86 19.48
C ASN A 191 0.69 21.07 19.74
N SER A 192 0.27 21.77 18.68
CA SER A 192 -0.71 22.87 18.75
C SER A 192 -2.13 22.37 19.10
N LYS A 193 -2.36 21.05 19.13
CA LYS A 193 -3.67 20.41 19.24
C LYS A 193 -4.66 20.81 18.13
N GLU A 194 -4.20 21.42 17.06
CA GLU A 194 -5.05 21.80 15.91
C GLU A 194 -5.71 20.56 15.28
N ILE A 195 -5.03 19.41 15.34
CA ILE A 195 -5.55 18.13 14.86
C ILE A 195 -6.68 17.57 15.74
N ALA A 196 -6.75 17.95 17.02
CA ALA A 196 -7.83 17.50 17.90
C ALA A 196 -9.16 18.19 17.57
N ALA A 197 -9.14 19.36 16.93
CA ALA A 197 -10.34 20.06 16.49
C ALA A 197 -10.90 19.54 15.15
N SER A 198 -10.09 18.83 14.36
CA SER A 198 -10.49 18.17 13.10
C SER A 198 -10.73 16.66 13.23
N ASN A 199 -10.57 16.12 14.45
CA ASN A 199 -10.81 14.70 14.79
C ASN A 199 -12.22 14.44 15.33
N GLU A 200 -13.13 15.42 15.33
CA GLU A 200 -14.52 15.05 15.04
C GLU A 200 -14.45 14.31 13.71
N ILE A 201 -14.78 13.01 13.77
CA ILE A 201 -14.89 12.11 12.63
C ILE A 201 -15.17 12.98 11.42
N ILE A 202 -14.24 13.06 10.47
CA ILE A 202 -14.55 13.57 9.15
C ILE A 202 -15.51 12.53 8.56
N THR A 203 -16.74 12.50 9.07
CA THR A 203 -17.92 12.21 8.29
C THR A 203 -17.76 13.12 7.09
N PRO A 204 -17.92 12.61 5.87
CA PRO A 204 -17.84 13.43 4.67
C PRO A 204 -19.02 14.42 4.71
N LYS A 205 -18.83 15.51 5.45
CA LYS A 205 -19.65 16.68 5.46
C LYS A 205 -18.69 17.82 5.20
N GLU A 206 -18.79 18.30 3.96
CA GLU A 206 -18.41 19.64 3.56
C GLU A 206 -16.91 19.89 3.39
N GLN A 207 -16.21 18.98 2.70
CA GLN A 207 -15.38 19.49 1.60
C GLN A 207 -16.30 19.65 0.39
N GLN A 208 -17.12 20.70 0.40
CA GLN A 208 -17.72 21.23 -0.82
C GLN A 208 -16.58 21.79 -1.67
N PHE A 209 -15.85 20.90 -2.36
CA PHE A 209 -15.11 21.35 -3.52
C PHE A 209 -16.15 21.73 -4.55
N PHE A 210 -16.43 23.03 -4.65
CA PHE A 210 -17.08 23.61 -5.81
C PHE A 210 -16.14 23.43 -7.00
N PHE A 211 -16.12 22.24 -7.57
CA PHE A 211 -15.59 22.05 -8.90
C PHE A 211 -16.58 22.73 -9.84
N HIS A 212 -16.34 24.00 -10.14
CA HIS A 212 -17.14 24.72 -11.14
C HIS A 212 -16.88 24.19 -12.55
N GLN A 213 -15.79 23.44 -12.76
CA GLN A 213 -15.44 22.89 -14.07
C GLN A 213 -14.73 21.55 -13.91
N ILE A 214 -15.11 20.60 -14.77
CA ILE A 214 -14.45 19.29 -14.88
C ILE A 214 -13.15 19.49 -15.65
N PRO A 215 -12.00 19.04 -15.14
CA PRO A 215 -10.76 19.12 -15.91
C PRO A 215 -10.93 18.34 -17.22
N LEU A 216 -10.61 18.96 -18.36
CA LEU A 216 -10.75 18.39 -19.72
C LEU A 216 -10.01 17.05 -19.92
N THR A 217 -9.12 16.70 -19.00
CA THR A 217 -8.32 15.47 -19.03
C THR A 217 -8.94 14.31 -18.26
N GLU A 218 -10.01 14.54 -17.50
CA GLU A 218 -10.62 13.50 -16.65
C GLU A 218 -11.40 12.46 -17.47
N ARG A 219 -11.44 11.24 -16.95
CA ARG A 219 -12.15 10.11 -17.56
C ARG A 219 -13.19 9.57 -16.60
N CYS A 220 -14.30 9.09 -17.13
CA CYS A 220 -15.34 8.43 -16.35
C CYS A 220 -14.78 7.17 -15.67
N MET A 221 -14.87 7.08 -14.35
CA MET A 221 -14.34 5.94 -13.59
C MET A 221 -15.04 4.61 -13.84
N VAL A 222 -16.25 4.63 -14.42
CA VAL A 222 -17.00 3.41 -14.75
C VAL A 222 -16.63 2.92 -16.15
N SER A 223 -16.66 3.79 -17.17
CA SER A 223 -16.41 3.39 -18.57
C SER A 223 -14.96 3.53 -19.01
N GLY A 224 -14.14 4.33 -18.30
CA GLY A 224 -12.78 4.67 -18.69
C GLY A 224 -12.67 5.63 -19.89
N LEU A 225 -13.80 6.13 -20.39
CA LEU A 225 -13.87 7.06 -21.52
C LEU A 225 -13.75 8.52 -21.05
N PRO A 226 -13.18 9.43 -21.86
CA PRO A 226 -13.22 10.86 -21.56
C PRO A 226 -14.66 11.37 -21.46
N PHE A 227 -14.86 12.47 -20.74
CA PHE A 227 -16.16 13.14 -20.73
C PHE A 227 -16.38 13.87 -22.05
N ASP A 228 -17.44 13.50 -22.76
CA ASP A 228 -17.90 14.26 -23.92
C ASP A 228 -18.59 15.54 -23.43
N ASN A 229 -18.59 16.62 -24.22
CA ASN A 229 -19.29 17.89 -23.94
C ASN A 229 -20.83 17.77 -23.87
N SER A 230 -21.37 16.56 -23.73
CA SER A 230 -22.78 16.29 -23.52
C SER A 230 -23.25 16.86 -22.17
N LEU A 231 -24.50 17.34 -22.12
CA LEU A 231 -25.24 17.80 -20.91
C LEU A 231 -25.51 16.67 -19.88
N GLU A 232 -24.73 15.59 -19.89
CA GLU A 232 -24.91 14.49 -18.96
C GLU A 232 -24.44 14.90 -17.56
N SER A 233 -25.27 14.62 -16.54
CA SER A 233 -24.92 14.92 -15.14
C SER A 233 -23.71 14.10 -14.70
N ILE A 234 -22.68 14.78 -14.19
CA ILE A 234 -21.45 14.17 -13.72
C ILE A 234 -21.40 14.26 -12.20
N VAL A 235 -20.98 13.16 -11.60
CA VAL A 235 -20.89 13.01 -10.15
C VAL A 235 -19.48 12.64 -9.72
N VAL A 236 -19.12 13.03 -8.51
CA VAL A 236 -17.80 12.80 -7.91
C VAL A 236 -17.94 11.90 -6.69
N CYS A 237 -17.09 10.87 -6.62
CA CYS A 237 -17.00 10.04 -5.42
C CYS A 237 -16.40 10.86 -4.26
N PRO A 238 -17.08 10.94 -3.09
CA PRO A 238 -16.61 11.76 -1.96
C PRO A 238 -15.33 11.23 -1.31
N TYR A 239 -14.92 10.00 -1.63
CA TYR A 239 -13.78 9.35 -0.98
C TYR A 239 -12.49 9.35 -1.80
N CYS A 240 -12.59 9.35 -3.14
CA CYS A 240 -11.42 9.27 -4.02
C CYS A 240 -11.41 10.32 -5.11
N ASN A 241 -12.39 11.23 -5.11
CA ASN A 241 -12.51 12.35 -6.04
C ASN A 241 -12.51 11.94 -7.53
N SER A 242 -12.82 10.68 -7.82
CA SER A 242 -12.96 10.20 -9.19
C SER A 242 -14.33 10.58 -9.75
N PHE A 243 -14.38 10.97 -11.01
CA PHE A 243 -15.57 11.44 -11.70
C PHE A 243 -16.29 10.29 -12.42
N ALA A 244 -17.62 10.29 -12.45
CA ALA A 244 -18.42 9.38 -13.27
C ALA A 244 -19.63 10.09 -13.88
N LYS A 245 -20.11 9.57 -15.01
CA LYS A 245 -21.47 9.86 -15.49
C LYS A 245 -22.46 9.26 -14.49
N LYS A 246 -23.40 10.07 -13.97
CA LYS A 246 -24.35 9.67 -12.92
C LYS A 246 -25.08 8.37 -13.24
N ASN A 247 -25.60 8.24 -14.46
CA ASN A 247 -26.34 7.07 -14.93
C ASN A 247 -25.49 5.79 -14.88
N LEU A 248 -24.22 5.87 -15.30
CA LEU A 248 -23.30 4.72 -15.29
C LEU A 248 -22.93 4.31 -13.87
N LEU A 249 -22.68 5.29 -13.00
CA LEU A 249 -22.38 5.01 -11.60
C LEU A 249 -23.59 4.42 -10.88
N GLU A 250 -24.78 4.95 -11.12
CA GLU A 250 -26.01 4.42 -10.53
C GLU A 250 -26.26 2.95 -10.92
N GLN A 251 -26.06 2.60 -12.20
CA GLN A 251 -26.16 1.22 -12.66
C GLN A 251 -25.13 0.31 -11.97
N TRP A 252 -23.88 0.76 -11.86
CA TRP A 252 -22.84 0.03 -11.14
C TRP A 252 -23.18 -0.17 -9.65
N LEU A 253 -23.67 0.88 -8.99
CA LEU A 253 -23.99 0.85 -7.57
C LEU A 253 -25.22 -0.02 -7.25
N LYS A 254 -26.19 -0.12 -8.17
CA LYS A 254 -27.32 -1.08 -8.06
C LYS A 254 -26.84 -2.52 -7.92
N GLU A 255 -25.76 -2.89 -8.62
CA GLU A 255 -25.22 -4.26 -8.58
C GLU A 255 -24.18 -4.47 -7.48
N LYS A 256 -23.27 -3.50 -7.28
CA LYS A 256 -22.06 -3.70 -6.48
C LYS A 256 -22.07 -2.98 -5.14
N LYS A 257 -22.83 -1.89 -5.00
CA LYS A 257 -22.86 -1.00 -3.81
C LYS A 257 -21.48 -0.51 -3.33
N ILE A 258 -20.49 -0.50 -4.21
CA ILE A 258 -19.11 -0.07 -3.93
C ILE A 258 -18.57 0.79 -5.05
N CYS A 259 -17.71 1.76 -4.74
CA CYS A 259 -17.02 2.60 -5.73
C CYS A 259 -16.11 1.75 -6.64
N PRO A 260 -16.12 1.93 -7.99
CA PRO A 260 -15.25 1.20 -8.90
C PRO A 260 -13.74 1.40 -8.64
N VAL A 261 -13.36 2.58 -8.15
CA VAL A 261 -11.95 2.98 -7.96
C VAL A 261 -11.46 2.63 -6.57
N CYS A 262 -12.07 3.22 -5.53
CA CYS A 262 -11.60 3.08 -4.15
C CYS A 262 -12.20 1.90 -3.39
N ARG A 263 -13.18 1.20 -3.98
CA ARG A 263 -13.86 0.02 -3.40
C ARG A 263 -14.55 0.23 -2.06
N ARG A 264 -14.70 1.47 -1.61
CA ARG A 264 -15.50 1.81 -0.43
C ARG A 264 -16.98 1.65 -0.75
N SER A 265 -17.78 1.31 0.27
CA SER A 265 -19.24 1.35 0.18
C SER A 265 -19.67 2.73 -0.24
N LEU A 266 -20.56 2.81 -1.24
CA LEU A 266 -20.98 4.07 -1.83
C LEU A 266 -22.43 3.95 -2.28
N THR A 267 -23.26 4.94 -1.97
CA THR A 267 -24.56 5.13 -2.62
C THR A 267 -24.53 6.35 -3.53
N ILE A 268 -25.52 6.46 -4.42
CA ILE A 268 -25.53 7.58 -5.39
C ILE A 268 -25.80 8.92 -4.69
N GLU A 269 -26.53 8.87 -3.58
CA GLU A 269 -26.85 10.03 -2.73
C GLU A 269 -25.62 10.56 -1.98
N ASP A 270 -24.59 9.72 -1.78
CA ASP A 270 -23.32 10.14 -1.17
C ASP A 270 -22.44 10.95 -2.14
N CYS A 271 -22.75 10.95 -3.44
CA CYS A 271 -21.94 11.58 -4.46
C CYS A 271 -22.33 13.04 -4.70
N PHE A 272 -21.35 13.88 -5.01
CA PHE A 272 -21.58 15.29 -5.33
C PHE A 272 -21.81 15.47 -6.83
N GLU A 273 -22.84 16.23 -7.20
CA GLU A 273 -23.07 16.64 -8.59
C GLU A 273 -22.19 17.83 -8.96
N VAL A 274 -21.58 17.75 -10.14
CA VAL A 274 -20.78 18.83 -10.72
C VAL A 274 -21.65 19.63 -11.66
N GLN A 275 -21.85 20.92 -11.38
CA GLN A 275 -22.53 21.84 -12.29
C GLN A 275 -21.58 22.19 -13.43
N ASN A 276 -21.94 21.80 -14.66
CA ASN A 276 -21.25 22.21 -15.86
C ASN A 276 -21.87 23.54 -16.30
N ASP A 277 -21.38 24.65 -15.78
CA ASP A 277 -21.72 25.97 -16.31
C ASP A 277 -21.00 26.11 -17.66
N ALA A 278 -21.72 25.79 -18.74
CA ALA A 278 -21.25 25.86 -20.11
C ALA A 278 -21.01 27.31 -20.57
#